data_AF-C0N8T1-F1
#
_entry.id   AF-C0N8T1-F1
#
_cell.length_a   1.000
_cell.length_b   1.000
_cell.length_c   1.000
_cell.angle_alpha   90.00
_cell.angle_beta   90.00
_cell.angle_gamma   90.00
#
_symmetry.space_group_name_H-M   'P 1'
#
loop_
_entity.id
_entity.type
_entity.pdbx_description
1 polymer ?
#
loop_
_entity_poly.entity_id
_entity_poly.type
_entity_poly.pdbx_seq_one_letter_code
_entity_poly.pdbx_strand_id
1 'polypeptide(L)'
;MLQLTREKLIGKGWHRECYEHPDDRDLCIKVVVNGNNAETNREQAYYRYLTQHLTDWRAVPRFHGNVETNLGQGAVFDLVYDSDGQVSRTLGYYLESPERFLKNKTALNSALAQLKQYQLQHNVLTMSLKPNNLLIQRNDDGAFSAHIIDNLGNADWIPLANYFSWFGSAKIERKWSRFHKLLGQTYPHLGNDLQAF
;
A
#
# COMPACT_ATOMS: atom_id res chain seq x y z
N MET A 1 -1.55 -8.14 25.97
CA MET A 1 -0.36 -8.23 25.10
C MET A 1 -0.53 -9.39 24.14
N LEU A 2 -0.52 -9.12 22.83
CA LEU A 2 -0.64 -10.14 21.79
C LEU A 2 0.68 -10.86 21.53
N GLN A 3 0.62 -12.14 21.18
CA GLN A 3 1.79 -12.96 20.86
C GLN A 3 1.94 -13.10 19.35
N LEU A 4 2.96 -12.46 18.78
CA LEU A 4 3.34 -12.60 17.39
C LEU A 4 4.41 -13.69 17.25
N THR A 5 4.25 -14.53 16.24
CA THR A 5 5.17 -15.64 15.96
C THR A 5 5.72 -15.54 14.54
N ARG A 6 6.92 -16.08 14.31
CA ARG A 6 7.59 -15.96 13.01
C ARG A 6 6.89 -16.74 11.89
N GLU A 7 6.16 -17.78 12.24
CA GLU A 7 5.38 -18.61 11.31
C GLU A 7 4.24 -17.82 10.68
N LYS A 8 3.80 -16.74 11.34
CA LYS A 8 2.74 -15.83 10.91
C LYS A 8 3.26 -14.53 10.27
N LEU A 9 4.54 -14.49 9.90
CA LEU A 9 5.14 -13.35 9.21
C LEU A 9 4.65 -13.26 7.76
N ILE A 10 3.93 -12.19 7.43
CA ILE A 10 3.43 -11.90 6.08
C ILE A 10 4.53 -11.27 5.23
N GLY A 11 5.27 -10.32 5.81
CA GLY A 11 6.27 -9.56 5.09
C GLY A 11 7.23 -8.83 5.99
N LYS A 12 8.48 -8.71 5.53
CA LYS A 12 9.57 -8.03 6.24
C LYS A 12 10.12 -6.91 5.39
N GLY A 13 9.94 -5.67 5.86
CA GLY A 13 10.62 -4.50 5.36
C GLY A 13 11.87 -4.17 6.17
N TRP A 14 12.53 -3.06 5.81
CA TRP A 14 13.72 -2.59 6.54
C TRP A 14 13.37 -2.04 7.94
N HIS A 15 12.25 -1.33 8.04
CA HIS A 15 11.79 -0.69 9.27
C HIS A 15 10.71 -1.46 10.03
N ARG A 16 9.89 -2.23 9.32
CA ARG A 16 8.69 -2.86 9.86
C ARG A 16 8.53 -4.29 9.39
N GLU A 17 7.98 -5.11 10.27
CA GLU A 17 7.51 -6.46 9.97
C GLU A 17 5.99 -6.49 10.10
N CYS A 18 5.33 -7.24 9.21
CA CYS A 18 3.89 -7.41 9.18
C CYS A 18 3.55 -8.87 9.50
N TYR A 19 2.70 -9.08 10.49
CA TYR A 19 2.27 -10.38 10.99
C TYR A 19 0.77 -10.54 10.82
N GLU A 20 0.28 -11.76 10.60
CA GLU A 20 -1.15 -12.06 10.76
C GLU A 20 -1.57 -11.78 12.21
N HIS A 21 -2.78 -11.24 12.40
CA HIS A 21 -3.31 -11.05 13.74
C HIS A 21 -3.69 -12.42 14.34
N PRO A 22 -3.29 -12.72 15.60
CA PRO A 22 -3.43 -14.06 16.17
C PRO A 22 -4.89 -14.50 16.38
N ASP A 23 -5.77 -13.52 16.67
CA ASP A 23 -7.17 -13.79 17.03
C ASP A 23 -8.17 -13.41 15.93
N ASP A 24 -7.71 -12.79 14.84
CA ASP A 24 -8.57 -12.29 13.77
C ASP A 24 -7.87 -12.45 12.42
N ARG A 25 -8.40 -13.32 11.58
CA ARG A 25 -7.79 -13.61 10.28
C ARG A 25 -7.84 -12.43 9.32
N ASP A 26 -8.81 -11.53 9.45
CA ASP A 26 -9.00 -10.44 8.49
C ASP A 26 -8.10 -9.23 8.82
N LEU A 27 -7.24 -9.36 9.84
CA LEU A 27 -6.35 -8.31 10.33
C LEU A 27 -4.88 -8.71 10.27
N CYS A 28 -4.03 -7.69 10.18
CA CYS A 28 -2.59 -7.82 10.32
C CYS A 28 -2.03 -6.80 11.31
N ILE A 29 -0.87 -7.10 11.88
CA ILE A 29 -0.16 -6.26 12.84
C ILE A 29 1.19 -5.88 12.27
N LYS A 30 1.41 -4.57 12.09
CA LYS A 30 2.69 -4.00 11.67
C LYS A 30 3.48 -3.52 12.89
N VAL A 31 4.68 -4.06 13.08
CA VAL A 31 5.55 -3.74 14.21
C VAL A 31 6.82 -3.04 13.71
N VAL A 32 7.24 -1.98 14.40
CA VAL A 32 8.52 -1.29 14.11
C VAL A 32 9.66 -2.11 14.70
N VAL A 33 10.53 -2.63 13.83
CA VAL A 33 11.70 -3.43 14.21
C VAL A 33 13.01 -2.66 14.09
N ASN A 34 13.02 -1.54 13.35
CA ASN A 34 14.21 -0.71 13.15
C ASN A 34 13.83 0.74 12.84
N GLY A 35 14.60 1.71 13.37
CA GLY A 35 14.37 3.15 13.20
C GLY A 35 13.55 3.78 14.32
N ASN A 36 13.04 4.99 14.07
CA ASN A 36 12.22 5.73 15.03
C ASN A 36 10.73 5.70 14.67
N ASN A 37 9.88 6.13 15.60
CA ASN A 37 8.43 6.13 15.42
C ASN A 37 7.90 7.34 14.63
N ALA A 38 8.75 8.22 14.08
CA ALA A 38 8.27 9.45 13.44
C ALA A 38 7.48 9.17 12.17
N GLU A 39 7.93 8.21 11.35
CA GLU A 39 7.21 7.77 10.14
C GLU A 39 5.86 7.15 10.51
N THR A 40 5.86 6.21 11.45
CA THR A 40 4.66 5.55 11.99
C THR A 40 3.66 6.56 12.54
N ASN A 41 4.11 7.53 13.35
CA ASN A 41 3.24 8.54 13.94
C ASN A 41 2.60 9.44 12.88
N ARG A 42 3.37 9.83 11.85
CA ARG A 42 2.87 10.63 10.73
C ARG A 42 1.85 9.87 9.90
N GLU A 43 2.13 8.61 9.58
CA GLU A 43 1.20 7.76 8.85
C GLU A 43 -0.10 7.55 9.64
N GLN A 44 -0.02 7.23 10.94
CA GLN A 44 -1.20 7.08 11.79
C GLN A 44 -2.00 8.39 11.93
N ALA A 45 -1.34 9.55 11.97
CA ALA A 45 -2.03 10.84 11.95
C ALA A 45 -2.83 11.04 10.66
N TYR A 46 -2.28 10.61 9.53
CA TYR A 46 -3.00 10.66 8.25
C TYR A 46 -4.14 9.64 8.19
N TYR A 47 -3.97 8.43 8.73
CA TYR A 47 -5.08 7.48 8.86
C TYR A 47 -6.23 8.05 9.69
N ARG A 48 -5.94 8.71 10.83
CA ARG A 48 -6.98 9.39 11.62
C ARG A 48 -7.72 10.47 10.82
N TYR A 49 -7.00 11.22 9.99
CA TYR A 49 -7.64 12.16 9.05
C TYR A 49 -8.52 11.42 8.04
N LEU A 50 -8.05 10.34 7.42
CA LEU A 50 -8.84 9.54 6.48
C LEU A 50 -10.09 8.95 7.13
N THR A 51 -10.01 8.42 8.36
CA THR A 51 -11.17 7.89 9.10
C THR A 51 -12.31 8.92 9.23
N GLN A 52 -11.98 10.21 9.27
CA GLN A 52 -12.98 11.28 9.38
C GLN A 52 -13.52 11.78 8.03
N HIS A 53 -12.81 11.53 6.91
CA HIS A 53 -13.10 12.17 5.62
C HIS A 53 -13.27 11.20 4.44
N LEU A 54 -12.75 9.98 4.55
CA LEU A 54 -12.78 8.96 3.52
C LEU A 54 -13.94 7.98 3.77
N THR A 55 -14.88 7.93 2.84
CA THR A 55 -16.03 7.01 2.90
C THR A 55 -15.80 5.73 2.12
N ASP A 56 -14.98 5.79 1.06
CA ASP A 56 -14.60 4.66 0.22
C ASP A 56 -13.21 4.16 0.63
N TRP A 57 -13.12 2.94 1.16
CA TRP A 57 -11.87 2.32 1.61
C TRP A 57 -11.38 1.22 0.67
N ARG A 58 -11.96 1.09 -0.53
CA ARG A 58 -11.70 -0.04 -1.44
C ARG A 58 -10.23 -0.20 -1.87
N ALA A 59 -9.40 0.83 -1.71
CA ALA A 59 -7.99 0.80 -2.11
C ALA A 59 -7.01 1.18 -0.98
N VAL A 60 -7.49 1.27 0.26
CA VAL A 60 -6.68 1.57 1.45
C VAL A 60 -7.14 0.68 2.60
N PRO A 61 -6.32 -0.26 3.09
CA PRO A 61 -6.66 -1.05 4.28
C PRO A 61 -6.94 -0.15 5.48
N ARG A 62 -8.02 -0.41 6.23
CA ARG A 62 -8.36 0.40 7.41
C ARG A 62 -7.33 0.22 8.51
N PHE A 63 -7.14 1.29 9.29
CA PHE A 63 -6.35 1.28 10.51
C PHE A 63 -7.29 1.12 11.71
N HIS A 64 -7.04 0.13 12.56
CA HIS A 64 -7.89 -0.24 13.71
C HIS A 64 -7.30 0.18 15.07
N GLY A 65 -6.18 0.88 15.06
CA GLY A 65 -5.52 1.34 16.28
C GLY A 65 -4.23 0.60 16.59
N ASN A 66 -3.66 0.94 17.74
CA ASN A 66 -2.40 0.35 18.22
C ASN A 66 -2.67 -0.66 19.33
N VAL A 67 -1.88 -1.71 19.35
CA VAL A 67 -1.92 -2.79 20.35
C VAL A 67 -0.53 -3.05 20.90
N GLU A 68 -0.45 -3.59 22.12
CA GLU A 68 0.80 -4.05 22.71
C GLU A 68 1.06 -5.50 22.32
N THR A 69 2.28 -5.80 21.87
CA THR A 69 2.71 -7.14 21.44
C THR A 69 4.01 -7.54 22.14
N ASN A 70 4.36 -8.82 22.08
CA ASN A 70 5.67 -9.34 22.53
C ASN A 70 6.87 -8.74 21.77
N LEU A 71 6.66 -8.03 20.66
CA LEU A 71 7.69 -7.34 19.87
C LEU A 71 7.63 -5.81 20.04
N GLY A 72 6.85 -5.30 21.00
CA GLY A 72 6.62 -3.87 21.22
C GLY A 72 5.26 -3.40 20.69
N GLN A 73 5.11 -2.10 20.45
CA GLN A 73 3.86 -1.53 19.95
C GLN A 73 3.62 -1.92 18.49
N GLY A 74 2.45 -2.49 18.20
CA GLY A 74 1.99 -2.86 16.87
C GLY A 74 0.82 -1.99 16.41
N ALA A 75 0.71 -1.74 15.11
CA ALA A 75 -0.41 -1.05 14.48
C ALA A 75 -1.27 -2.07 13.70
N VAL A 76 -2.58 -2.08 13.96
CA VAL A 76 -3.51 -3.07 13.39
C VAL A 76 -4.14 -2.52 12.11
N PHE A 77 -4.15 -3.32 11.03
CA PHE A 77 -4.75 -2.96 9.75
C PHE A 77 -5.57 -4.11 9.15
N ASP A 78 -6.48 -3.79 8.22
CA ASP A 78 -7.09 -4.82 7.37
C ASP A 78 -6.00 -5.62 6.64
N LEU A 79 -6.20 -6.93 6.54
CA LEU A 79 -5.40 -7.82 5.71
C LEU A 79 -6.12 -8.07 4.37
N VAL A 80 -5.38 -7.94 3.26
CA VAL A 80 -5.95 -8.08 1.91
C VAL A 80 -5.71 -9.49 1.39
N TYR A 81 -6.80 -10.17 1.04
CA TYR A 81 -6.81 -11.52 0.51
C TYR A 81 -7.22 -11.54 -0.97
N ASP A 82 -6.55 -12.39 -1.74
CA ASP A 82 -7.02 -12.82 -3.04
C ASP A 82 -8.30 -13.66 -2.90
N SER A 83 -9.06 -13.80 -3.98
CA SER A 83 -10.26 -14.65 -4.06
C SER A 83 -10.02 -16.12 -3.65
N ASP A 84 -8.80 -16.62 -3.84
CA ASP A 84 -8.38 -17.96 -3.46
C ASP A 84 -8.08 -18.12 -1.95
N GLY A 85 -8.26 -17.06 -1.16
CA GLY A 85 -8.01 -17.04 0.29
C GLY A 85 -6.55 -16.85 0.66
N GLN A 86 -5.64 -16.66 -0.30
CA GLN A 86 -4.23 -16.35 -0.03
C GLN A 86 -4.03 -14.85 0.18
N VAL A 87 -3.06 -14.48 1.02
CA VAL A 87 -2.70 -13.07 1.19
C VAL A 87 -2.19 -12.49 -0.14
N SER A 88 -2.76 -11.35 -0.53
CA SER A 88 -2.43 -10.67 -1.78
C SER A 88 -0.94 -10.30 -1.85
N ARG A 89 -0.38 -10.36 -3.06
CA ARG A 89 1.04 -10.12 -3.29
C ARG A 89 1.31 -8.65 -3.62
N THR A 90 2.53 -8.19 -3.35
CA THR A 90 2.92 -6.82 -3.72
C THR A 90 3.01 -6.68 -5.23
N LEU A 91 2.90 -5.45 -5.76
CA LEU A 91 3.23 -5.20 -7.16
C LEU A 91 4.67 -5.61 -7.48
N GLY A 92 5.60 -5.41 -6.54
CA GLY A 92 6.99 -5.84 -6.69
C GLY A 92 7.12 -7.32 -7.03
N TYR A 93 6.35 -8.19 -6.36
CA TYR A 93 6.29 -9.62 -6.69
C TYR A 93 5.96 -9.83 -8.17
N TYR A 94 4.96 -9.17 -8.73
CA TYR A 94 4.60 -9.34 -10.14
C TYR A 94 5.68 -8.84 -11.11
N LEU A 95 6.39 -7.76 -10.77
CA LEU A 95 7.41 -7.13 -11.61
C LEU A 95 8.77 -7.86 -11.56
N GLU A 96 9.04 -8.67 -10.55
CA GLU A 96 10.31 -9.41 -10.42
C GLU A 96 10.55 -10.43 -11.53
N SER A 97 9.51 -11.00 -12.14
CA SER A 97 9.63 -12.01 -13.19
C SER A 97 9.00 -11.50 -14.50
N PRO A 98 9.75 -11.46 -15.62
CA PRO A 98 9.19 -11.12 -16.93
C PRO A 98 7.97 -11.94 -17.31
N GLU A 99 8.01 -13.26 -17.10
CA GLU A 99 6.91 -14.17 -17.42
C GLU A 99 5.66 -13.83 -16.61
N ARG A 100 5.82 -13.65 -15.29
CA ARG A 100 4.72 -13.29 -14.39
C ARG A 100 4.16 -11.91 -14.73
N PHE A 101 5.01 -10.95 -15.06
CA PHE A 101 4.60 -9.63 -15.48
C PHE A 101 3.77 -9.69 -16.78
N LEU A 102 4.33 -10.29 -17.83
CA LEU A 102 3.68 -10.37 -19.15
C LEU A 102 2.33 -11.09 -19.08
N LYS A 103 2.25 -12.18 -18.31
CA LYS A 103 1.00 -12.92 -18.09
C LYS A 103 -0.11 -12.05 -17.48
N ASN A 104 0.26 -11.09 -16.62
CA ASN A 104 -0.70 -10.28 -15.84
C ASN A 104 -0.75 -8.81 -16.27
N LYS A 105 -0.02 -8.42 -17.33
CA LYS A 105 0.23 -7.02 -17.73
C LYS A 105 -1.05 -6.20 -17.84
N THR A 106 -2.05 -6.71 -18.55
CA THR A 106 -3.33 -6.00 -18.76
C THR A 106 -4.09 -5.77 -17.45
N ALA A 107 -4.17 -6.79 -16.59
CA ALA A 107 -4.86 -6.68 -15.30
C ALA A 107 -4.15 -5.71 -14.35
N LEU A 108 -2.82 -5.77 -14.31
CA LEU A 108 -1.99 -4.85 -13.52
C LEU A 108 -2.15 -3.39 -13.99
N ASN A 109 -2.10 -3.14 -15.30
CA ASN A 109 -2.33 -1.80 -15.88
C ASN A 109 -3.69 -1.25 -15.46
N SER A 110 -4.74 -2.06 -15.60
CA SER A 110 -6.10 -1.68 -15.23
C SER A 110 -6.20 -1.35 -13.74
N ALA A 111 -5.64 -2.20 -12.87
CA ALA A 111 -5.65 -2.00 -11.42
C ALA A 111 -4.94 -0.70 -11.00
N LEU A 112 -3.79 -0.38 -11.62
CA LEU A 112 -3.05 0.84 -11.32
C LEU A 112 -3.73 2.09 -11.86
N ALA A 113 -4.32 2.02 -13.05
CA ALA A 113 -5.12 3.12 -13.59
C ALA A 113 -6.33 3.41 -12.69
N GLN A 114 -7.02 2.38 -12.22
CA GLN A 114 -8.12 2.50 -11.25
C GLN A 114 -7.64 3.08 -9.92
N LEU A 115 -6.49 2.63 -9.40
CA LEU A 115 -5.91 3.19 -8.18
C LEU A 115 -5.53 4.67 -8.32
N LYS A 116 -5.03 5.07 -9.50
CA LYS A 116 -4.76 6.49 -9.80
C LYS A 116 -6.05 7.30 -9.78
N GLN A 117 -7.09 6.83 -10.47
CA GLN A 117 -8.40 7.48 -10.45
C GLN A 117 -8.97 7.57 -9.03
N TYR A 118 -8.88 6.50 -8.24
CA TYR A 118 -9.29 6.50 -6.84
C TYR A 118 -8.55 7.57 -6.03
N GLN A 119 -7.22 7.66 -6.14
CA GLN A 119 -6.45 8.70 -5.43
C GLN A 119 -6.90 10.11 -5.83
N LEU A 120 -7.11 10.35 -7.13
CA LEU A 120 -7.57 11.65 -7.65
C LEU A 120 -8.97 12.00 -7.17
N GLN A 121 -9.89 11.04 -7.19
CA GLN A 121 -11.29 11.21 -6.78
C GLN A 121 -11.42 11.46 -5.28
N HIS A 122 -10.66 10.71 -4.47
CA HIS A 122 -10.78 10.74 -3.00
C HIS A 122 -9.70 11.59 -2.33
N ASN A 123 -8.83 12.23 -3.11
CA ASN A 123 -7.69 13.01 -2.64
C ASN A 123 -6.80 12.25 -1.63
N VAL A 124 -6.58 10.96 -1.90
CA VAL A 124 -5.72 10.11 -1.08
C VAL A 124 -4.26 10.34 -1.49
N LEU A 125 -3.50 10.93 -0.58
CA LEU A 125 -2.11 11.34 -0.82
C LEU A 125 -1.15 10.28 -0.29
N THR A 126 -0.03 10.14 -1.01
CA THR A 126 1.10 9.31 -0.60
C THR A 126 2.40 10.11 -0.61
N MET A 127 3.29 9.76 0.31
CA MET A 127 4.65 10.29 0.37
C MET A 127 5.49 9.81 -0.81
N SER A 128 5.33 8.54 -1.15
CA SER A 128 5.92 7.92 -2.32
C SER A 128 5.13 6.67 -2.67
N LEU A 129 4.96 6.43 -3.97
CA LEU A 129 4.53 5.14 -4.48
C LEU A 129 5.78 4.29 -4.72
N LYS A 130 5.73 3.03 -4.26
CA LYS A 130 6.77 2.02 -4.45
C LYS A 130 6.08 0.68 -4.74
N PRO A 131 6.69 -0.21 -5.55
CA PRO A 131 6.11 -1.51 -5.86
C PRO A 131 5.76 -2.34 -4.62
N ASN A 132 6.59 -2.26 -3.58
CA ASN A 132 6.38 -3.01 -2.34
C ASN A 132 5.39 -2.37 -1.37
N ASN A 133 4.89 -1.17 -1.70
CA ASN A 133 3.87 -0.46 -0.92
C ASN A 133 2.47 -0.58 -1.54
N LEU A 134 2.36 -1.33 -2.64
CA LEU A 134 1.11 -1.63 -3.32
C LEU A 134 0.86 -3.12 -3.26
N LEU A 135 -0.28 -3.55 -2.71
CA LEU A 135 -0.77 -4.91 -2.87
C LEU A 135 -1.66 -5.01 -4.10
N ILE A 136 -1.57 -6.13 -4.79
CA ILE A 136 -2.39 -6.48 -5.95
C ILE A 136 -3.25 -7.68 -5.54
N GLN A 137 -4.53 -7.41 -5.38
CA GLN A 137 -5.57 -8.38 -5.06
C GLN A 137 -6.09 -9.02 -6.34
N ARG A 138 -6.10 -10.35 -6.40
CA ARG A 138 -6.79 -11.10 -7.45
C ARG A 138 -8.26 -11.28 -7.06
N ASN A 139 -9.16 -10.86 -7.92
CA ASN A 139 -10.61 -10.99 -7.71
C ASN A 139 -11.13 -12.30 -8.33
N ASP A 140 -12.37 -12.69 -8.00
CA ASP A 140 -13.00 -13.91 -8.50
C ASP A 140 -13.17 -13.95 -10.03
N ASP A 141 -13.33 -12.77 -10.64
CA ASP A 141 -13.50 -12.58 -12.08
C ASP A 141 -12.16 -12.55 -12.86
N GLY A 142 -11.04 -12.74 -12.16
CA GLY A 142 -9.69 -12.63 -12.72
C GLY A 142 -9.19 -11.20 -12.88
N ALA A 143 -9.99 -10.18 -12.52
CA ALA A 143 -9.53 -8.80 -12.47
C ALA A 143 -8.64 -8.55 -11.25
N PHE A 144 -7.83 -7.49 -11.33
CA PHE A 144 -6.95 -7.09 -10.24
C PHE A 144 -7.42 -5.78 -9.62
N SER A 145 -7.25 -5.66 -8.30
CA SER A 145 -7.43 -4.42 -7.55
C SER A 145 -6.14 -4.06 -6.83
N ALA A 146 -5.79 -2.76 -6.79
CA ALA A 146 -4.55 -2.31 -6.16
C ALA A 146 -4.84 -1.54 -4.87
N HIS A 147 -4.07 -1.84 -3.82
CA HIS A 147 -4.26 -1.30 -2.48
C HIS A 147 -2.97 -0.64 -1.97
N ILE A 148 -3.07 0.57 -1.44
CA ILE A 148 -1.93 1.28 -0.83
C ILE A 148 -1.82 0.86 0.62
N ILE A 149 -0.74 0.16 0.97
CA ILE A 149 -0.57 -0.41 2.31
C ILE A 149 0.43 0.33 3.18
N ASP A 150 1.12 1.32 2.62
CA ASP A 150 2.17 2.05 3.31
C ASP A 150 2.49 3.39 2.60
N ASN A 151 3.16 4.30 3.29
CA ASN A 151 3.58 5.63 2.88
C ASN A 151 2.41 6.56 2.59
N LEU A 152 1.29 6.35 3.29
CA LEU A 152 0.16 7.28 3.22
C LEU A 152 0.50 8.61 3.89
N GLY A 153 -0.12 9.66 3.35
CA GLY A 153 -0.03 11.03 3.85
C GLY A 153 0.78 11.98 2.98
N ASN A 154 0.91 13.19 3.50
CA ASN A 154 1.54 14.32 2.84
C ASN A 154 2.68 14.86 3.71
N ALA A 155 3.73 15.37 3.07
CA ALA A 155 4.89 15.96 3.74
C ALA A 155 4.69 17.44 4.06
N ASP A 156 3.58 18.04 3.60
CA ASP A 156 3.39 19.47 3.70
C ASP A 156 3.18 19.92 5.13
N TRP A 157 3.88 21.00 5.47
CA TRP A 157 3.72 21.71 6.74
C TRP A 157 2.35 22.42 6.86
N ILE A 158 1.78 22.86 5.73
CA ILE A 158 0.39 23.32 5.62
C ILE A 158 -0.28 22.43 4.56
N PRO A 159 -1.21 21.54 4.91
CA PRO A 159 -1.76 20.56 3.98
C PRO A 159 -2.83 21.20 3.09
N LEU A 160 -2.51 22.29 2.38
CA LEU A 160 -3.40 22.92 1.41
C LEU A 160 -3.88 21.91 0.35
N ALA A 161 -3.04 20.92 0.03
CA ALA A 161 -3.40 19.82 -0.85
C ALA A 161 -4.52 18.91 -0.29
N ASN A 162 -4.79 18.91 1.01
CA ASN A 162 -5.92 18.19 1.60
C ASN A 162 -7.24 18.95 1.39
N TYR A 163 -7.19 20.28 1.32
CA TYR A 163 -8.38 21.15 1.24
C TYR A 163 -8.69 21.62 -0.19
N PHE A 164 -7.67 21.74 -1.04
CA PHE A 164 -7.80 22.16 -2.43
C PHE A 164 -7.46 21.01 -3.37
N SER A 165 -8.50 20.39 -3.94
CA SER A 165 -8.40 19.23 -4.82
C SER A 165 -7.45 19.45 -6.01
N TRP A 166 -7.36 20.67 -6.54
CA TRP A 166 -6.43 20.99 -7.62
C TRP A 166 -4.95 20.77 -7.23
N PHE A 167 -4.54 21.23 -6.04
CA PHE A 167 -3.18 21.01 -5.54
C PHE A 167 -2.93 19.54 -5.18
N GLY A 168 -3.95 18.85 -4.66
CA GLY A 168 -3.93 17.40 -4.42
C GLY A 168 -3.70 16.60 -5.71
N SER A 169 -4.51 16.84 -6.74
CA SER A 169 -4.40 16.18 -8.05
C SER A 169 -3.04 16.42 -8.69
N ALA A 170 -2.53 17.65 -8.70
CA ALA A 170 -1.20 17.96 -9.25
C ALA A 170 -0.07 17.22 -8.49
N LYS A 171 -0.25 16.97 -7.20
CA LYS A 171 0.70 16.17 -6.42
C LYS A 171 0.61 14.69 -6.74
N ILE A 172 -0.60 14.14 -6.77
CA ILE A 172 -0.85 12.75 -7.12
C ILE A 172 -0.24 12.46 -8.50
N GLU A 173 -0.52 13.28 -9.50
CA GLU A 173 0.05 13.17 -10.86
C GLU A 173 1.59 13.16 -10.84
N ARG A 174 2.20 14.07 -10.08
CA ARG A 174 3.66 14.11 -9.93
C ARG A 174 4.22 12.85 -9.25
N LYS A 175 3.51 12.28 -8.27
CA LYS A 175 3.91 11.04 -7.60
C LYS A 175 3.83 9.86 -8.56
N TRP A 176 2.78 9.78 -9.38
CA TRP A 176 2.66 8.78 -10.45
C TRP A 176 3.76 8.92 -11.50
N SER A 177 4.06 10.12 -11.98
CA SER A 177 5.18 10.34 -12.91
C SER A 177 6.53 9.86 -12.33
N ARG A 178 6.80 10.17 -11.05
CA ARG A 178 8.00 9.66 -10.35
C ARG A 178 7.97 8.14 -10.18
N PHE A 179 6.79 7.57 -9.95
CA PHE A 179 6.60 6.14 -9.82
C PHE A 179 6.92 5.41 -11.12
N HIS A 180 6.40 5.84 -12.27
CA HIS A 180 6.75 5.24 -13.57
C HIS A 180 8.26 5.31 -13.84
N LYS A 181 8.91 6.43 -13.53
CA LYS A 181 10.37 6.55 -13.64
C LYS A 181 11.09 5.56 -12.72
N LEU A 182 10.65 5.42 -11.48
CA LEU A 182 11.20 4.45 -10.53
C LEU A 182 11.05 3.02 -11.05
N LEU A 183 9.89 2.67 -11.62
CA LEU A 183 9.64 1.35 -12.20
C LEU A 183 10.67 1.03 -13.29
N GLY A 184 10.87 1.94 -14.24
CA GLY A 184 11.85 1.75 -15.33
C GLY A 184 13.29 1.61 -14.84
N GLN A 185 13.65 2.29 -13.76
CA GLN A 185 14.98 2.18 -13.14
C GLN A 185 15.15 0.89 -12.32
N THR A 186 14.09 0.43 -11.66
CA THR A 186 14.15 -0.71 -10.72
C THR A 186 14.00 -2.05 -11.43
N TYR A 187 13.24 -2.09 -12.54
CA TYR A 187 12.96 -3.31 -13.30
C TYR A 187 13.41 -3.18 -14.76
N PRO A 188 14.71 -2.93 -15.02
CA PRO A 188 15.22 -2.72 -16.38
C PRO A 188 15.05 -3.96 -17.27
N HIS A 189 14.97 -5.16 -16.68
CA HIS A 189 14.72 -6.42 -17.40
C HIS A 189 13.34 -6.51 -18.05
N LEU A 190 12.39 -5.65 -17.66
CA LEU A 190 11.08 -5.57 -18.30
C LEU A 190 11.07 -4.64 -19.53
N GLY A 191 12.15 -3.89 -19.75
CA GLY A 191 12.38 -3.11 -20.97
C GLY A 191 11.19 -2.25 -21.40
N ASN A 192 10.84 -2.32 -22.70
CA ASN A 192 9.75 -1.56 -23.30
C ASN A 192 8.36 -1.98 -22.80
N ASP A 193 8.22 -3.19 -22.25
CA ASP A 193 6.92 -3.66 -21.79
C ASP A 193 6.40 -2.85 -20.58
N LEU A 194 7.31 -2.21 -19.84
CA LEU A 194 7.00 -1.33 -18.72
C LEU A 194 6.62 0.09 -19.15
N GLN A 195 6.89 0.50 -20.40
CA GLN A 195 6.59 1.87 -20.86
C GLN A 195 5.09 2.13 -21.07
N ALA A 196 4.30 1.06 -21.19
CA ALA A 196 2.83 1.10 -21.27
C ALA A 196 2.16 0.86 -19.91
N PHE A 197 2.93 0.89 -18.82
CA PHE A 197 2.54 0.56 -17.45
C PHE A 197 2.42 1.83 -16.61
#